data_AF-A0A377Z2Z3-F1
#
_entry.id   AF-A0A377Z2Z3-F1
#
_cell.length_a   1.000
_cell.length_b   1.000
_cell.length_c   1.000
_cell.angle_alpha   90.00
_cell.angle_beta   90.00
_cell.angle_gamma   90.00
#
_symmetry.space_group_name_H-M   'P 1'
#
loop_
_entity.id
_entity.type
_entity.pdbx_description
1 polymer ?
#
loop_
_entity_poly.entity_id
_entity_poly.type
_entity_poly.pdbx_seq_one_letter_code
_entity_poly.pdbx_strand_id
1 'polypeptide(L)'
;MRLVIFPTGRHHHAPSDRLDHQVAKILQVPSATRSCIGRGQYLTPSEHNPVGLLEEALLEVMAADPIHQRICKELGKNLPFTRLDELAHNALAKGLISQDEAAILTRAEHSRLRSINVDDFAPEELATKPVKLPEKVRKVEAA
;
A
#
# COMPACT_ATOMS: atom_id res chain seq x y z
N MET A 1 -0.76 -6.56 47.29
CA MET A 1 -0.68 -5.41 46.36
C MET A 1 -1.85 -5.32 45.39
N ARG A 2 -2.23 -6.37 44.63
CA ARG A 2 -3.36 -6.29 43.68
C ARG A 2 -4.73 -5.99 44.32
N LEU A 3 -5.01 -6.57 45.50
CA LEU A 3 -6.22 -6.29 46.31
C LEU A 3 -6.22 -4.90 46.96
N VAL A 4 -5.05 -4.26 47.10
CA VAL A 4 -4.92 -2.90 47.68
C VAL A 4 -5.07 -1.84 46.58
N ILE A 5 -4.54 -2.12 45.39
CA ILE A 5 -4.55 -1.19 44.24
C ILE A 5 -5.83 -1.32 43.41
N PHE A 6 -6.39 -2.53 43.27
CA PHE A 6 -7.61 -2.82 42.51
C PHE A 6 -8.60 -3.64 43.37
N PRO A 7 -9.22 -3.04 44.40
CA PRO A 7 -10.07 -3.75 45.36
C PRO A 7 -11.34 -4.34 44.71
N THR A 8 -11.86 -3.67 43.68
CA THR A 8 -13.05 -4.06 42.89
C THR A 8 -12.68 -4.72 41.54
N GLY A 9 -11.40 -5.05 41.34
CA GLY A 9 -10.90 -5.54 40.05
C GLY A 9 -10.57 -4.43 39.06
N ARG A 10 -10.24 -4.81 37.81
CA ARG A 10 -9.98 -3.83 36.73
C ARG A 10 -11.30 -3.31 36.17
N HIS A 11 -11.49 -2.00 36.19
CA HIS A 11 -12.68 -1.34 35.62
C HIS A 11 -12.69 -1.29 34.09
N HIS A 12 -11.54 -1.51 33.45
CA HIS A 12 -11.42 -1.50 31.99
C HIS A 12 -10.74 -2.76 31.49
N HIS A 13 -11.35 -3.38 30.48
CA HIS A 13 -10.76 -4.44 29.68
C HIS A 13 -9.98 -3.82 28.51
N ALA A 14 -9.03 -4.58 27.98
CA ALA A 14 -8.41 -4.23 26.71
C ALA A 14 -9.49 -4.15 25.60
N PRO A 15 -9.30 -3.29 24.59
CA PRO A 15 -10.19 -3.27 23.44
C PRO A 15 -10.25 -4.66 22.78
N SER A 16 -11.43 -4.99 22.25
CA SER A 16 -11.61 -6.24 21.51
C SER A 16 -11.19 -6.06 20.06
N ASP A 17 -10.69 -7.12 19.41
CA ASP A 17 -10.36 -7.13 17.97
C ASP A 17 -11.50 -6.63 17.08
N ARG A 18 -12.75 -6.88 17.47
CA ARG A 18 -13.94 -6.37 16.75
C ARG A 18 -13.99 -4.85 16.72
N LEU A 19 -13.65 -4.21 17.85
CA LEU A 19 -13.59 -2.76 17.96
C LEU A 19 -12.40 -2.22 17.15
N ASP A 20 -11.24 -2.86 17.26
CA ASP A 20 -10.05 -2.45 16.51
C ASP A 20 -10.28 -2.54 14.99
N HIS A 21 -10.98 -3.59 14.52
CA HIS A 21 -11.38 -3.71 13.12
C HIS A 21 -12.29 -2.56 12.66
N GLN A 22 -13.26 -2.14 13.49
CA GLN A 22 -14.13 -1.00 13.18
C GLN A 22 -13.33 0.30 13.07
N VAL A 23 -12.40 0.53 14.00
CA VAL A 23 -11.53 1.72 13.97
C VAL A 23 -10.64 1.70 12.73
N ALA A 24 -10.00 0.58 12.43
CA ALA A 24 -9.15 0.42 11.24
C ALA A 24 -9.93 0.71 9.94
N LYS A 25 -11.19 0.25 9.85
CA LYS A 25 -12.05 0.53 8.70
C LYS A 25 -12.38 2.01 8.54
N ILE A 26 -12.63 2.72 9.66
CA ILE A 26 -12.87 4.18 9.64
C ILE A 26 -11.65 4.94 9.12
N LEU A 27 -10.44 4.49 9.45
CA LEU A 27 -9.19 5.14 9.01
C LEU A 27 -8.84 4.84 7.55
N GLN A 28 -9.18 3.65 7.04
CA GLN A 28 -8.88 3.24 5.66
C GLN A 28 -9.89 3.78 4.64
N VAL A 29 -11.13 4.04 5.05
CA VAL A 29 -12.19 4.52 4.16
C VAL A 29 -12.38 6.04 4.29
N PRO A 30 -12.49 6.79 3.19
CA PRO A 30 -12.84 8.20 3.23
C PRO A 30 -14.11 8.44 4.06
N SER A 31 -13.98 9.18 5.16
CA SER A 31 -15.06 9.45 6.12
C SER A 31 -14.86 10.79 6.81
N ALA A 32 -15.95 11.39 7.31
CA ALA A 32 -15.87 12.66 8.03
C ALA A 32 -14.95 12.60 9.25
N THR A 33 -14.95 11.46 9.97
CA THR A 33 -14.05 11.23 11.11
C THR A 33 -12.58 11.21 10.68
N ARG A 34 -12.26 10.52 9.57
CA ARG A 34 -10.90 10.51 9.01
C ARG A 34 -10.45 11.92 8.62
N SER A 35 -11.29 12.65 7.90
CA SER A 35 -10.98 14.04 7.50
C SER A 35 -10.82 14.97 8.71
N CYS A 36 -11.58 14.73 9.78
CA CYS A 36 -11.47 15.48 11.04
C CYS A 36 -10.10 15.27 11.70
N ILE A 37 -9.61 14.02 11.72
CA ILE A 37 -8.29 13.65 12.27
C ILE A 37 -7.16 14.18 11.37
N GLY A 38 -7.33 14.10 10.04
CA GLY A 38 -6.35 14.57 9.05
C GLY A 38 -6.33 16.09 8.85
N ARG A 39 -7.11 16.86 9.62
CA ARG A 39 -7.25 18.30 9.44
C ARG A 39 -5.90 19.00 9.62
N GLY A 40 -5.57 19.88 8.68
CA GLY A 40 -4.29 20.61 8.66
C GLY A 40 -3.16 19.90 7.92
N GLN A 41 -3.39 18.67 7.42
CA GLN A 41 -2.45 18.01 6.52
C GLN A 41 -2.56 18.55 5.10
N TYR A 42 -1.43 18.66 4.40
CA TYR A 42 -1.39 19.03 2.98
C TYR A 42 -1.56 17.77 2.12
N LEU A 43 -2.79 17.51 1.71
CA LEU A 43 -3.17 16.31 0.94
C LEU A 43 -3.39 16.58 -0.56
N THR A 44 -3.06 17.77 -1.04
CA THR A 44 -3.19 18.10 -2.46
C THR A 44 -2.22 17.23 -3.27
N PRO A 45 -2.71 16.49 -4.28
CA PRO A 45 -1.85 15.68 -5.14
C PRO A 45 -0.91 16.58 -5.93
N SER A 46 0.37 16.28 -5.84
CA SER A 46 1.45 16.98 -6.55
C SER A 46 2.60 16.00 -6.70
N GLU A 47 3.38 16.14 -7.77
CA GLU A 47 4.56 15.31 -8.04
C GLU A 47 5.51 15.19 -6.83
N HIS A 48 5.63 16.26 -6.04
CA HIS A 48 6.51 16.31 -4.88
C HIS A 48 5.80 16.05 -3.54
N ASN A 49 4.52 15.64 -3.57
CA ASN A 49 3.75 15.29 -2.37
C ASN A 49 3.31 13.82 -2.41
N PRO A 50 4.14 12.88 -1.93
CA PRO A 50 3.80 11.45 -1.96
C PRO A 50 2.52 11.14 -1.17
N VAL A 51 2.25 11.87 -0.09
CA VAL A 51 1.02 11.68 0.71
C VAL A 51 -0.22 12.10 -0.08
N GLY A 52 -0.15 13.23 -0.81
CA GLY A 52 -1.24 13.64 -1.70
C GLY A 52 -1.46 12.67 -2.87
N LEU A 53 -0.38 12.11 -3.42
CA LEU A 53 -0.47 11.09 -4.48
C LEU A 53 -1.07 9.77 -3.97
N LEU A 54 -0.85 9.42 -2.69
CA LEU A 54 -1.50 8.27 -2.04
C LEU A 54 -3.00 8.48 -1.86
N GLU A 55 -3.44 9.68 -1.47
CA GLU A 55 -4.87 10.00 -1.39
C GLU A 55 -5.56 9.95 -2.75
N GLU A 56 -4.89 10.45 -3.79
CA GLU A 56 -5.37 10.31 -5.18
C GLU A 56 -5.50 8.83 -5.59
N ALA A 57 -4.46 8.02 -5.32
CA ALA A 57 -4.47 6.60 -5.64
C ALA A 57 -5.60 5.85 -4.92
N LEU A 58 -5.90 6.20 -3.66
CA LEU A 58 -7.02 5.61 -2.90
C LEU A 58 -8.36 5.87 -3.61
N LEU A 59 -8.61 7.10 -4.06
CA LEU A 59 -9.85 7.46 -4.73
C LEU A 59 -10.00 6.74 -6.09
N GLU A 60 -8.91 6.63 -6.84
CA GLU A 60 -8.90 5.95 -8.13
C GLU A 60 -9.13 4.44 -8.00
N VAL A 61 -8.49 3.80 -7.01
CA VAL A 61 -8.72 2.38 -6.69
C VAL A 61 -10.17 2.15 -6.25
N MET A 62 -10.74 3.03 -5.44
CA MET A 62 -12.16 2.94 -5.05
C MET A 62 -13.11 3.12 -6.24
N ALA A 63 -12.78 3.96 -7.21
CA ALA A 63 -13.56 4.12 -8.44
C ALA A 63 -13.46 2.88 -9.36
N ALA A 64 -12.32 2.21 -9.36
CA ALA A 64 -12.07 0.98 -10.12
C ALA A 64 -12.77 -0.27 -9.53
N ASP A 65 -12.92 -0.36 -8.21
CA ASP A 65 -13.53 -1.50 -7.49
C ASP A 65 -14.92 -1.93 -8.05
N PRO A 66 -15.93 -1.04 -8.19
CA PRO A 66 -17.23 -1.46 -8.72
C PRO A 66 -17.17 -1.97 -10.16
N ILE A 67 -16.27 -1.42 -10.98
CA ILE A 67 -16.07 -1.85 -12.38
C ILE A 67 -15.47 -3.26 -12.39
N HIS A 68 -14.43 -3.50 -11.58
CA HIS A 68 -13.79 -4.80 -11.42
C HIS A 68 -14.76 -5.87 -10.92
N GLN A 69 -15.56 -5.55 -9.90
CA GLN A 69 -16.58 -6.47 -9.38
C GLN A 69 -17.61 -6.86 -10.43
N ARG A 70 -18.06 -5.90 -11.26
CA ARG A 70 -18.97 -6.17 -12.37
C ARG A 70 -18.32 -7.10 -13.40
N ILE A 71 -17.07 -6.84 -13.79
CA ILE A 71 -16.31 -7.71 -14.71
C ILE A 71 -16.18 -9.13 -14.15
N CYS A 72 -15.83 -9.28 -12.86
CA CYS A 72 -15.72 -10.57 -12.19
C CYS A 72 -17.06 -11.34 -12.18
N LYS A 73 -18.17 -10.62 -11.97
CA LYS A 73 -19.51 -11.18 -11.97
C LYS A 73 -19.93 -11.68 -13.36
N GLU A 74 -19.72 -10.88 -14.40
CA GLU A 74 -20.02 -11.26 -15.79
C GLU A 74 -19.18 -12.45 -16.27
N LEU A 75 -17.91 -12.52 -15.86
CA LEU A 75 -17.01 -13.63 -16.21
C LEU A 75 -17.18 -14.85 -15.31
N GLY A 76 -17.95 -14.75 -14.22
CA GLY A 76 -18.14 -15.81 -13.23
C GLY A 76 -16.84 -16.26 -12.55
N LYS A 77 -15.82 -15.40 -12.49
CA LYS A 77 -14.49 -15.72 -11.95
C LYS A 77 -14.02 -14.59 -11.05
N ASN A 78 -13.36 -14.95 -9.96
CA ASN A 78 -12.69 -13.97 -9.10
C ASN A 78 -11.32 -13.65 -9.70
N LEU A 79 -11.22 -12.51 -10.40
CA LEU A 79 -9.98 -12.04 -10.99
C LEU A 79 -9.17 -11.26 -9.96
N PRO A 80 -7.83 -11.33 -10.00
CA PRO A 80 -7.01 -10.53 -9.11
C PRO A 80 -7.25 -9.03 -9.37
N PHE A 81 -7.14 -8.22 -8.32
CA PHE A 81 -7.16 -6.76 -8.41
C PHE A 81 -5.74 -6.22 -8.69
N THR A 82 -5.11 -6.77 -9.73
CA THR A 82 -3.77 -6.40 -10.19
C THR A 82 -3.76 -6.40 -11.72
N ARG A 83 -2.84 -5.65 -12.33
CA ARG A 83 -2.75 -5.51 -13.80
C ARG A 83 -4.09 -5.06 -14.39
N LEU A 84 -4.73 -4.07 -13.77
CA LEU A 84 -6.05 -3.60 -14.21
C LEU A 84 -6.00 -3.06 -15.65
N ASP A 85 -4.84 -2.61 -16.13
CA ASP A 85 -4.60 -2.25 -17.54
C ASP A 85 -4.94 -3.37 -18.52
N GLU A 86 -4.44 -4.57 -18.26
CA GLU A 86 -4.67 -5.73 -19.11
C GLU A 86 -6.10 -6.24 -18.98
N LEU A 87 -6.64 -6.18 -17.76
CA LEU A 87 -8.04 -6.51 -17.51
C LEU A 87 -8.97 -5.56 -18.26
N ALA A 88 -8.66 -4.26 -18.27
CA ALA A 88 -9.41 -3.24 -18.99
C ALA A 88 -9.37 -3.49 -20.50
N HIS A 89 -8.18 -3.74 -21.07
CA HIS A 89 -8.04 -4.04 -22.50
C HIS A 89 -8.86 -5.27 -22.91
N ASN A 90 -8.78 -6.36 -22.14
CA ASN A 90 -9.52 -7.58 -22.40
C ASN A 90 -11.04 -7.40 -22.23
N ALA A 91 -11.47 -6.65 -21.22
CA ALA A 91 -12.89 -6.39 -20.97
C ALA A 91 -13.49 -5.48 -22.05
N LEU A 92 -12.74 -4.49 -22.53
CA LEU A 92 -13.15 -3.61 -23.62
C LEU A 92 -13.26 -4.37 -24.94
N ALA A 93 -12.29 -5.23 -25.26
CA ALA A 93 -12.33 -6.08 -26.45
C ALA A 93 -13.54 -7.03 -26.47
N LYS A 94 -14.04 -7.43 -25.29
CA LYS A 94 -15.25 -8.24 -25.12
C LYS A 94 -16.53 -7.42 -25.04
N GLY A 95 -16.45 -6.09 -25.07
CA GLY A 95 -17.59 -5.19 -24.95
C GLY A 95 -18.25 -5.19 -23.56
N LEU A 96 -17.53 -5.60 -22.51
CA LEU A 96 -18.05 -5.67 -21.14
C LEU A 96 -18.06 -4.31 -20.42
N ILE A 97 -17.23 -3.37 -20.89
CA ILE A 97 -17.06 -2.04 -20.31
C ILE A 97 -16.92 -0.98 -21.40
N SER A 98 -17.13 0.29 -21.03
CA SER A 98 -16.90 1.43 -21.91
C SER A 98 -15.43 1.86 -21.96
N GLN A 99 -15.09 2.73 -22.93
CA GLN A 99 -13.76 3.33 -23.02
C GLN A 99 -13.41 4.15 -21.77
N ASP A 100 -14.38 4.85 -21.19
CA ASP A 100 -14.18 5.67 -19.99
C ASP A 100 -13.90 4.79 -18.77
N GLU A 101 -14.63 3.67 -18.65
CA GLU A 101 -14.43 2.70 -17.57
C GLU A 101 -13.07 1.99 -17.68
N ALA A 102 -12.63 1.68 -18.92
CA ALA A 102 -11.30 1.16 -19.16
C ALA A 102 -10.21 2.17 -18.74
N ALA A 103 -10.41 3.46 -19.01
CA ALA A 103 -9.49 4.51 -18.59
C ALA A 103 -9.41 4.64 -17.05
N ILE A 104 -10.52 4.45 -16.33
CA ILE A 104 -10.53 4.43 -14.85
C ILE A 104 -9.68 3.28 -14.31
N LEU A 105 -9.87 2.07 -14.86
CA LEU A 105 -9.08 0.89 -14.47
C LEU A 105 -7.59 1.10 -14.71
N THR A 106 -7.23 1.65 -15.87
CA THR A 106 -5.83 1.94 -16.21
C THR A 106 -5.20 2.97 -15.30
N ARG A 107 -5.93 4.06 -15.01
CA ARG A 107 -5.45 5.09 -14.10
C ARG A 107 -5.22 4.54 -12.69
N ALA A 108 -6.16 3.74 -12.20
CA ALA A 108 -6.05 3.09 -10.89
C ALA A 108 -4.82 2.18 -10.81
N GLU A 109 -4.51 1.41 -11.87
CA GLU A 109 -3.30 0.58 -11.89
C GLU A 109 -2.02 1.42 -11.88
N HIS A 110 -1.96 2.47 -12.70
CA HIS A 110 -0.81 3.37 -12.73
C HIS A 110 -0.56 4.01 -11.36
N SER A 111 -1.60 4.53 -10.71
CA SER A 111 -1.48 5.14 -9.38
C SER A 111 -1.19 4.13 -8.28
N ARG A 112 -1.71 2.91 -8.39
CA ARG A 112 -1.35 1.79 -7.50
C ARG A 112 0.14 1.46 -7.64
N LEU A 113 0.64 1.28 -8.86
CA LEU A 113 2.05 1.00 -9.14
C LEU A 113 2.96 2.13 -8.64
N ARG A 114 2.60 3.38 -8.92
CA ARG A 114 3.31 4.57 -8.42
C ARG A 114 3.40 4.59 -6.89
N SER A 115 2.36 4.12 -6.20
CA SER A 115 2.29 4.15 -4.73
C SER A 115 3.03 3.01 -4.05
N ILE A 116 3.14 1.85 -4.70
CA ILE A 116 3.80 0.66 -4.13
C ILE A 116 5.26 0.52 -4.55
N ASN A 117 5.63 1.08 -5.70
CA ASN A 117 6.99 0.99 -6.18
C ASN A 117 7.90 1.81 -5.27
N VAL A 118 8.92 1.14 -4.78
CA VAL A 118 10.02 1.74 -4.02
C VAL A 118 11.24 1.82 -4.91
N ASP A 119 12.23 2.62 -4.50
CA ASP A 119 13.53 2.62 -5.17
C ASP A 119 14.13 1.21 -5.10
N ASP A 120 14.05 0.50 -6.22
CA ASP A 120 14.62 -0.83 -6.41
C ASP A 120 16.06 -0.65 -6.90
N PHE A 121 17.01 -0.98 -6.03
CA PHE A 121 18.44 -0.88 -6.34
C PHE A 121 18.91 -2.19 -6.97
N ALA A 122 19.69 -2.08 -8.04
CA ALA A 122 20.32 -3.27 -8.62
C ALA A 122 21.26 -3.93 -7.58
N PRO A 123 21.33 -5.28 -7.51
CA PRO A 123 22.21 -5.98 -6.57
C PRO A 123 23.67 -5.50 -6.62
N GLU A 124 24.12 -5.10 -7.80
CA GLU A 124 25.46 -4.58 -8.06
C GLU A 124 25.71 -3.21 -7.38
N GLU A 125 24.68 -2.38 -7.24
CA GLU A 125 24.78 -1.06 -6.59
C GLU A 125 24.91 -1.17 -5.06
N LEU A 126 24.38 -2.24 -4.48
CA LEU A 126 24.45 -2.54 -3.05
C LEU A 126 25.61 -3.49 -2.68
N ALA A 127 26.36 -3.98 -3.66
CA ALA A 127 27.44 -4.94 -3.43
C ALA A 127 28.62 -4.30 -2.67
N THR A 128 28.93 -4.83 -1.49
CA THR A 128 30.08 -4.40 -0.69
C THR A 128 31.39 -4.71 -1.42
N LYS A 129 32.28 -3.71 -1.56
CA LYS A 129 33.63 -3.94 -2.08
C LYS A 129 34.36 -4.96 -1.19
N PRO A 130 35.04 -5.97 -1.76
CA PRO A 130 35.76 -6.96 -0.96
C PRO A 130 36.81 -6.26 -0.10
N VAL A 131 36.74 -6.46 1.21
CA VAL A 131 37.73 -5.95 2.16
C VAL A 131 39.06 -6.64 1.84
N LYS A 132 40.04 -5.89 1.31
CA LYS A 132 41.41 -6.39 1.17
C LYS A 132 42.00 -6.56 2.57
N LEU A 133 42.09 -7.80 3.04
CA LEU A 133 42.86 -8.13 4.23
C LEU A 133 44.33 -7.77 3.95
N PRO A 134 45.02 -7.08 4.86
CA PRO A 134 46.43 -6.75 4.67
C PRO A 134 47.23 -8.04 4.53
N GLU A 135 47.99 -8.17 3.44
CA GLU A 135 48.92 -9.27 3.24
C GLU A 135 49.90 -9.29 4.42
N LYS A 136 49.96 -10.44 5.11
CA LYS A 136 51.01 -10.67 6.13
C LYS A 136 52.34 -10.68 5.40
N VAL A 137 53.02 -9.53 5.36
CA VAL A 137 54.40 -9.43 4.92
C VAL A 137 55.23 -10.32 5.83
N ARG A 138 55.62 -11.49 5.32
CA ARG A 138 56.49 -12.43 6.01
C ARG A 138 57.85 -11.76 6.12
N LYS A 139 58.28 -11.38 7.33
CA LYS A 139 59.64 -10.90 7.57
C LYS A 139 60.59 -12.04 7.18
N VAL A 140 61.42 -11.79 6.18
CA VAL A 140 62.53 -12.68 5.84
C VAL A 140 63.59 -12.44 6.92
N GLU A 141 63.83 -13.44 7.77
CA GLU A 141 64.99 -13.44 8.66
C GLU A 141 66.25 -13.58 7.80
N ALA A 142 67.12 -12.58 7.88
CA ALA A 142 68.41 -12.58 7.22
C ALA A 142 69.47 -13.20 8.15
N ALA A 143 70.22 -14.15 7.57
CA ALA A 143 71.54 -14.70 7.90
C ALA A 143 71.85 -15.06 9.38
#